data_AF-A0A0U2WN08-F1
#
_entry.id   AF-A0A0U2WN08-F1
#
_cell.length_a   1.000
_cell.length_b   1.000
_cell.length_c   1.000
_cell.angle_alpha   90.00
_cell.angle_beta   90.00
_cell.angle_gamma   90.00
#
_symmetry.space_group_name_H-M   'P 1'
#
loop_
_entity.id
_entity.type
_entity.pdbx_description
1 polymer ?
#
loop_
_entity_poly.entity_id
_entity_poly.type
_entity_poly.pdbx_seq_one_letter_code
_entity_poly.pdbx_strand_id
1 'polypeptide(L)'
;MRQSSIFPLEKGVLCFTANLRNYLSYYSLKCTENWLQGVLGCLGFFYTPSAETNNVVHGLNGSWHDIFTRLQKQLDTPLSSKEFSVNCNIHNLLNEIVDSYKIGLIWIDQYELDYSVYYKKTHLWGLVVFLGVEAEHIVIFDNGLRKIPIQIFAKAVSKDGKIIIYYSGTECLIWGKKDKIIVLEGIQATIECLTSVNSVNNEYYGILGMEKFLYDFISCVETERIYNFYYQLNRPSGMTLSRESMVRFCIELKEKWPFLKTESCQMIYEEAKDKWRKIANLLFKLSNTGSEELKKRIIHRFHDVIELEKEGVTSLQVLTQQLKEKLCFEQQV
;
A
#
# COMPACT_ATOMS: atom_id res chain seq x y z
N MET A 1 -12.99 -1.82 27.97
CA MET A 1 -12.87 -3.26 27.63
C MET A 1 -13.97 -3.81 26.69
N ARG A 2 -14.78 -3.00 25.97
CA ARG A 2 -15.89 -3.53 25.12
C ARG A 2 -15.69 -3.45 23.60
N GLN A 3 -14.77 -2.62 23.10
CA GLN A 3 -14.70 -2.31 21.66
C GLN A 3 -13.93 -3.34 20.82
N SER A 4 -12.99 -4.09 21.41
CA SER A 4 -12.23 -5.13 20.69
C SER A 4 -13.09 -6.33 20.25
N SER A 5 -14.20 -6.61 20.96
CA SER A 5 -15.08 -7.75 20.67
C SER A 5 -15.94 -7.57 19.41
N ILE A 6 -16.14 -6.33 18.96
CA ILE A 6 -16.95 -5.97 17.80
C ILE A 6 -16.10 -5.51 16.61
N PHE A 7 -14.79 -5.32 16.81
CA PHE A 7 -13.89 -4.87 15.75
C PHE A 7 -13.59 -6.01 14.77
N PRO A 8 -13.66 -5.78 13.44
CA PRO A 8 -13.26 -6.78 12.45
C PRO A 8 -11.79 -7.20 12.62
N LEU A 9 -11.50 -8.50 12.58
CA LEU A 9 -10.15 -9.05 12.75
C LEU A 9 -9.65 -9.75 11.48
N GLU A 10 -10.05 -9.24 10.31
CA GLU A 10 -9.68 -9.85 9.04
C GLU A 10 -8.24 -9.48 8.67
N LYS A 11 -7.38 -10.48 8.52
CA LYS A 11 -6.02 -10.28 8.00
C LYS A 11 -6.06 -9.96 6.50
N GLY A 12 -5.01 -9.31 6.02
CA GLY A 12 -4.81 -8.97 4.61
C GLY A 12 -3.38 -9.21 4.17
N VAL A 13 -3.14 -9.02 2.87
CA VAL A 13 -1.82 -9.20 2.25
C VAL A 13 -0.89 -8.05 2.66
N LEU A 14 -1.41 -6.82 2.67
CA LEU A 14 -0.66 -5.63 3.01
C LEU A 14 -1.19 -5.01 4.31
N CYS A 15 -0.34 -4.92 5.35
CA CYS A 15 -0.77 -4.45 6.67
C CYS A 15 -1.49 -3.10 6.63
N PHE A 16 -0.97 -2.15 5.83
CA PHE A 16 -1.57 -0.82 5.69
C PHE A 16 -3.04 -0.88 5.23
N THR A 17 -3.33 -1.58 4.12
CA THR A 17 -4.69 -1.69 3.60
C THR A 17 -5.58 -2.62 4.42
N ALA A 18 -5.02 -3.65 5.05
CA ALA A 18 -5.74 -4.47 6.02
C ALA A 18 -6.22 -3.63 7.20
N ASN A 19 -5.36 -2.79 7.77
CA ASN A 19 -5.68 -1.93 8.91
C ASN A 19 -6.76 -0.91 8.53
N LEU A 20 -6.61 -0.25 7.37
CA LEU A 20 -7.62 0.66 6.85
C LEU A 20 -8.97 -0.03 6.58
N ARG A 21 -8.97 -1.20 5.92
CA ARG A 21 -10.21 -1.94 5.63
C ARG A 21 -10.97 -2.29 6.91
N ASN A 22 -10.30 -2.82 7.93
CA ASN A 22 -10.98 -3.18 9.18
C ASN A 22 -11.51 -1.94 9.91
N TYR A 23 -10.76 -0.83 9.89
CA TYR A 23 -11.21 0.45 10.42
C TYR A 23 -12.45 0.98 9.69
N LEU A 24 -12.43 1.01 8.35
CA LEU A 24 -13.58 1.45 7.54
C LEU A 24 -14.80 0.56 7.77
N SER A 25 -14.62 -0.76 7.82
CA SER A 25 -15.69 -1.73 8.10
C SER A 25 -16.31 -1.55 9.48
N TYR A 26 -15.52 -1.21 10.50
CA TYR A 26 -16.05 -0.88 11.84
C TYR A 26 -17.01 0.32 11.78
N TYR A 27 -16.70 1.32 10.96
CA TYR A 27 -17.57 2.46 10.68
C TYR A 27 -18.52 2.23 9.49
N SER A 28 -18.96 1.00 9.28
CA SER A 28 -19.95 0.59 8.27
C SER A 28 -19.57 0.76 6.79
N LEU A 29 -18.37 1.24 6.47
CA LEU A 29 -17.87 1.33 5.09
C LEU A 29 -17.18 0.03 4.68
N LYS A 30 -17.98 -0.95 4.25
CA LYS A 30 -17.48 -2.27 3.85
C LYS A 30 -16.87 -2.25 2.45
N CYS A 31 -15.63 -2.71 2.34
CA CYS A 31 -14.97 -2.96 1.07
C CYS A 31 -13.96 -4.12 1.21
N THR A 32 -13.58 -4.72 0.09
CA THR A 32 -12.47 -5.69 0.06
C THR A 32 -11.13 -4.95 0.09
N GLU A 33 -10.06 -5.69 0.38
CA GLU A 33 -8.71 -5.10 0.32
C GLU A 33 -8.31 -4.70 -1.12
N ASN A 34 -8.72 -5.46 -2.15
CA ASN A 34 -8.38 -5.14 -3.54
C ASN A 34 -9.19 -3.95 -4.05
N TRP A 35 -10.47 -3.84 -3.69
CA TRP A 35 -11.29 -2.66 -3.95
C TRP A 35 -10.62 -1.42 -3.38
N LEU A 36 -10.22 -1.47 -2.10
CA LEU A 36 -9.57 -0.37 -1.42
C LEU A 36 -8.24 0.00 -2.12
N GLN A 37 -7.41 -0.97 -2.48
CA GLN A 37 -6.18 -0.72 -3.23
C GLN A 37 -6.44 -0.07 -4.59
N GLY A 38 -7.48 -0.51 -5.31
CA GLY A 38 -7.87 0.03 -6.61
C GLY A 38 -8.35 1.47 -6.53
N VAL A 39 -9.30 1.78 -5.65
CA VAL A 39 -9.85 3.15 -5.50
C VAL A 39 -8.85 4.15 -4.90
N LEU A 40 -7.88 3.66 -4.12
CA LEU A 40 -6.77 4.48 -3.61
C LEU A 40 -5.60 4.56 -4.60
N GLY A 41 -5.70 3.93 -5.77
CA GLY A 41 -4.67 3.95 -6.80
C GLY A 41 -3.32 3.46 -6.30
N CYS A 42 -3.31 2.39 -5.51
CA CYS A 42 -2.11 1.89 -4.84
C CYS A 42 -1.10 1.25 -5.80
N LEU A 43 -1.52 0.73 -6.96
CA LEU A 43 -0.61 0.09 -7.91
C LEU A 43 0.35 1.12 -8.50
N GLY A 44 1.64 0.79 -8.52
CA GLY A 44 2.65 1.61 -9.19
C GLY A 44 3.97 0.89 -9.33
N PHE A 45 5.04 1.67 -9.48
CA PHE A 45 6.41 1.24 -9.33
C PHE A 45 7.19 2.39 -8.71
N PHE A 46 8.03 2.08 -7.74
CA PHE A 46 8.93 3.03 -7.11
C PHE A 46 10.31 2.40 -6.97
N TYR A 47 11.32 3.20 -7.31
CA TYR A 47 12.71 2.84 -7.12
C TYR A 47 13.53 4.03 -6.65
N THR A 48 14.30 3.83 -5.58
CA THR A 48 15.36 4.73 -5.15
C THR A 48 16.69 3.99 -5.20
N PRO A 49 17.64 4.43 -6.06
CA PRO A 49 18.99 3.92 -6.04
C PRO A 49 19.69 4.42 -4.78
N SER A 50 20.20 3.50 -3.97
CA SER A 50 21.12 3.78 -2.88
C SER A 50 22.45 3.10 -3.16
N ALA A 51 23.54 3.81 -2.84
CA ALA A 51 24.90 3.28 -2.90
C ALA A 51 25.13 2.19 -1.83
N GLU A 52 24.30 2.15 -0.79
CA GLU A 52 24.29 1.11 0.21
C GLU A 52 23.33 -0.04 -0.17
N THR A 53 23.34 -1.13 0.60
CA THR A 53 22.38 -2.24 0.47
C THR A 53 20.92 -1.83 0.71
N ASN A 54 20.63 -0.56 0.99
CA ASN A 54 19.32 0.01 1.33
C ASN A 54 18.49 0.48 0.13
N ASN A 55 18.70 -0.09 -1.06
CA ASN A 55 17.85 0.20 -2.22
C ASN A 55 16.39 -0.16 -1.90
N VAL A 56 15.47 0.72 -2.29
CA VAL A 56 14.03 0.52 -2.09
C VAL A 56 13.40 0.26 -3.44
N VAL A 57 12.75 -0.90 -3.58
CA VAL A 57 11.89 -1.23 -4.72
C VAL A 57 10.53 -1.65 -4.17
N HIS A 58 9.45 -1.10 -4.73
CA HIS A 58 8.11 -1.60 -4.44
C HIS A 58 7.15 -1.32 -5.60
N GLY A 59 6.07 -2.09 -5.63
CA GLY A 59 5.03 -2.00 -6.63
C GLY A 59 3.89 -1.06 -6.26
N LEU A 60 4.19 0.00 -5.49
CA LEU A 60 3.20 0.98 -5.04
C LEU A 60 3.36 2.35 -5.70
N ASN A 61 2.26 3.07 -5.77
CA ASN A 61 2.20 4.47 -6.16
C ASN A 61 2.33 5.41 -4.95
N GLY A 62 3.57 5.69 -4.56
CA GLY A 62 3.91 6.64 -3.50
C GLY A 62 4.02 6.03 -2.11
N SER A 63 4.19 6.91 -1.12
CA SER A 63 4.34 6.55 0.28
C SER A 63 3.00 6.17 0.92
N TRP A 64 3.05 5.60 2.13
CA TRP A 64 1.84 5.36 2.93
C TRP A 64 1.05 6.64 3.22
N HIS A 65 1.75 7.76 3.35
CA HIS A 65 1.12 9.05 3.59
C HIS A 65 0.36 9.55 2.35
N ASP A 66 0.90 9.33 1.15
CA ASP A 66 0.23 9.70 -0.10
C ASP A 66 -1.05 8.89 -0.30
N ILE A 67 -0.96 7.57 -0.06
CA ILE A 67 -2.12 6.67 -0.14
C ILE A 67 -3.18 7.05 0.92
N PHE A 68 -2.76 7.36 2.15
CA PHE A 68 -3.67 7.82 3.20
C PHE A 68 -4.33 9.17 2.84
N THR A 69 -3.59 10.09 2.23
CA THR A 69 -4.12 11.37 1.75
C THR A 69 -5.17 11.16 0.66
N ARG A 70 -4.98 10.18 -0.24
CA ARG A 70 -6.02 9.80 -1.21
C ARG A 70 -7.26 9.26 -0.52
N LEU A 71 -7.12 8.45 0.54
CA LEU A 71 -8.27 7.99 1.34
C LEU A 71 -9.06 9.17 1.91
N GLN A 72 -8.37 10.13 2.55
CA GLN A 72 -9.02 11.32 3.12
C GLN A 72 -9.86 12.08 2.08
N LYS A 73 -9.38 12.18 0.84
CA LYS A 73 -10.09 12.85 -0.26
C LYS A 73 -11.30 12.06 -0.80
N GLN A 74 -11.34 10.75 -0.60
CA GLN A 74 -12.45 9.91 -1.07
C GLN A 74 -13.60 9.80 -0.06
N LEU A 75 -13.35 10.07 1.21
CA LEU A 75 -14.39 10.09 2.24
C LEU A 75 -15.26 11.34 2.11
N ASP A 76 -16.57 11.21 2.36
CA ASP A 76 -17.51 12.34 2.35
C ASP A 76 -17.15 13.38 3.42
N THR A 77 -16.90 12.88 4.63
CA THR A 77 -16.28 13.64 5.71
C THR A 77 -14.91 13.03 5.97
N PRO A 78 -13.80 13.75 5.68
CA PRO A 78 -12.45 13.30 6.02
C PRO A 78 -12.33 13.02 7.53
N LEU A 79 -11.40 12.14 7.89
CA LEU A 79 -11.12 11.85 9.29
C LEU A 79 -10.57 13.11 9.96
N SER A 80 -11.08 13.39 11.16
CA SER A 80 -10.50 14.41 12.01
C SER A 80 -9.17 13.91 12.56
N SER A 81 -8.27 14.84 12.87
CA SER A 81 -7.00 14.51 13.52
C SER A 81 -6.82 15.32 14.79
N LYS A 82 -6.20 14.71 15.80
CA LYS A 82 -5.82 15.37 17.04
C LYS A 82 -4.37 15.02 17.35
N GLU A 83 -3.61 16.06 17.66
CA GLU A 83 -2.22 15.95 18.07
C GLU A 83 -2.11 16.03 19.59
N PHE A 84 -1.25 15.20 20.17
CA PHE A 84 -0.97 15.16 21.59
C PHE A 84 0.52 15.09 21.85
N SER A 85 0.99 15.79 22.89
CA SER A 85 2.39 15.74 23.31
C SER A 85 2.65 14.50 24.17
N VAL A 86 3.71 13.76 23.89
CA VAL A 86 4.13 12.55 24.63
C VAL A 86 4.64 12.87 26.04
N ASN A 87 4.85 14.16 26.35
CA ASN A 87 5.39 14.63 27.63
C ASN A 87 4.40 14.55 28.79
N CYS A 88 3.11 14.31 28.54
CA CYS A 88 2.10 14.11 29.58
C CYS A 88 2.00 12.63 29.97
N ASN A 89 1.29 12.34 31.07
CA ASN A 89 1.00 10.96 31.48
C ASN A 89 0.22 10.25 30.35
N ILE A 90 0.92 9.45 29.54
CA ILE A 90 0.39 8.83 28.33
C ILE A 90 -0.85 7.96 28.61
N HIS A 91 -0.96 7.41 29.83
CA HIS A 91 -2.17 6.71 30.29
C HIS A 91 -3.41 7.62 30.28
N ASN A 92 -3.30 8.83 30.84
CA ASN A 92 -4.42 9.77 30.88
C ASN A 92 -4.81 10.22 29.48
N LEU A 93 -3.80 10.48 28.64
CA LEU A 93 -3.99 10.83 27.25
C LEU A 93 -4.74 9.73 26.47
N LEU A 94 -4.32 8.48 26.64
CA LEU A 94 -4.92 7.36 25.92
C LEU A 94 -6.31 7.01 26.45
N ASN A 95 -6.58 7.22 27.73
CA ASN A 95 -7.93 7.12 28.28
C ASN A 95 -8.83 8.23 27.73
N GLU A 96 -8.36 9.48 27.65
CA GLU A 96 -9.09 10.57 27.00
C GLU A 96 -9.42 10.23 25.54
N ILE A 97 -8.47 9.61 24.82
CA ILE A 97 -8.67 9.15 23.45
C ILE A 97 -9.74 8.06 23.37
N VAL A 98 -9.69 7.05 24.24
CA VAL A 98 -10.69 5.97 24.29
C VAL A 98 -12.07 6.52 24.59
N ASP A 99 -12.17 7.41 25.56
CA ASP A 99 -13.43 7.98 26.03
C ASP A 99 -14.05 8.94 25.00
N SER A 100 -13.21 9.68 24.27
CA SER A 100 -13.66 10.72 23.32
C SER A 100 -13.80 10.21 21.88
N TYR A 101 -12.98 9.26 21.46
CA TYR A 101 -12.83 8.89 20.05
C TYR A 101 -13.00 7.38 19.75
N LYS A 102 -13.18 6.55 20.78
CA LYS A 102 -13.40 5.09 20.70
C LYS A 102 -12.25 4.33 20.00
N ILE A 103 -12.25 4.31 18.66
CA ILE A 103 -11.30 3.61 17.78
C ILE A 103 -10.67 4.63 16.83
N GLY A 104 -9.35 4.61 16.68
CA GLY A 104 -8.64 5.55 15.80
C GLY A 104 -7.46 4.93 15.07
N LEU A 105 -6.91 5.68 14.12
CA LEU A 105 -5.72 5.30 13.36
C LEU A 105 -4.52 6.09 13.86
N ILE A 106 -3.40 5.40 14.11
CA ILE A 106 -2.17 6.01 14.62
C ILE A 106 -0.99 5.54 13.78
N TRP A 107 -0.08 6.48 13.47
CA TRP A 107 1.21 6.14 12.88
C TRP A 107 2.17 5.64 13.96
N ILE A 108 2.79 4.49 13.73
CA ILE A 108 3.72 3.86 14.65
C ILE A 108 5.00 3.46 13.93
N ASP A 109 6.14 3.71 14.56
CA ASP A 109 7.44 3.29 14.08
C ASP A 109 7.68 1.82 14.40
N GLN A 110 7.76 1.03 13.34
CA GLN A 110 7.96 -0.41 13.38
C GLN A 110 9.35 -0.80 13.92
N TYR A 111 10.30 0.12 13.98
CA TYR A 111 11.63 -0.10 14.57
C TYR A 111 11.57 -0.45 16.07
N GLU A 112 10.56 0.06 16.79
CA GLU A 112 10.40 -0.13 18.24
C GLU A 112 9.60 -1.39 18.62
N LEU A 113 9.01 -2.08 17.64
CA LEU A 113 8.06 -3.17 17.88
C LEU A 113 8.71 -4.54 17.65
N ASP A 114 8.85 -5.34 18.71
CA ASP A 114 9.55 -6.64 18.71
C ASP A 114 9.01 -7.66 17.71
N TYR A 115 7.70 -7.63 17.45
CA TYR A 115 7.05 -8.50 16.48
C TYR A 115 7.28 -8.07 15.02
N SER A 116 7.84 -6.87 14.79
CA SER A 116 8.04 -6.34 13.45
C SER A 116 9.32 -6.89 12.82
N VAL A 117 9.27 -7.16 11.51
CA VAL A 117 10.47 -7.54 10.75
C VAL A 117 11.52 -6.43 10.71
N TYR A 118 11.12 -5.19 11.02
CA TYR A 118 11.95 -3.99 11.07
C TYR A 118 12.52 -3.68 12.46
N TYR A 119 12.15 -4.48 13.48
CA TYR A 119 12.58 -4.28 14.86
C TYR A 119 14.09 -4.10 14.98
N LYS A 120 14.52 -2.94 15.49
CA LYS A 120 15.93 -2.54 15.66
C LYS A 120 16.80 -2.65 14.40
N LYS A 121 16.19 -2.67 13.21
CA LYS A 121 16.89 -2.72 11.91
C LYS A 121 16.73 -1.43 11.11
N THR A 122 15.50 -0.96 10.92
CA THR A 122 15.22 0.21 10.09
C THR A 122 13.96 0.92 10.56
N HIS A 123 13.99 2.24 10.60
CA HIS A 123 12.81 3.07 10.88
C HIS A 123 11.81 2.95 9.73
N LEU A 124 10.59 2.52 10.04
CA LEU A 124 9.50 2.44 9.08
C LEU A 124 8.19 2.76 9.78
N TRP A 125 7.56 3.85 9.36
CA TRP A 125 6.26 4.25 9.89
C TRP A 125 5.14 3.46 9.20
N GLY A 126 4.33 2.76 10.01
CA GLY A 126 3.12 2.07 9.59
C GLY A 126 1.88 2.68 10.24
N LEU A 127 0.72 2.52 9.59
CA LEU A 127 -0.56 2.96 10.15
C LEU A 127 -1.25 1.78 10.81
N VAL A 128 -1.60 1.89 12.09
CA VAL A 128 -2.27 0.84 12.87
C VAL A 128 -3.59 1.34 13.43
N VAL A 129 -4.47 0.41 13.82
CA VAL A 129 -5.74 0.75 14.47
C VAL A 129 -5.59 0.64 15.97
N PHE A 130 -5.79 1.74 16.69
CA PHE A 130 -5.89 1.77 18.14
C PHE A 130 -7.27 1.30 18.58
N LEU A 131 -7.31 0.25 19.41
CA LEU A 131 -8.55 -0.36 19.91
C LEU A 131 -8.82 -0.07 21.39
N GLY A 132 -7.80 0.38 22.13
CA GLY A 132 -7.94 0.83 23.51
C GLY A 132 -6.79 0.42 24.42
N VAL A 133 -7.01 0.59 25.72
CA VAL A 133 -6.07 0.27 26.80
C VAL A 133 -6.59 -0.91 27.63
N GLU A 134 -5.73 -1.87 27.91
CA GLU A 134 -5.97 -3.01 28.79
C GLU A 134 -4.84 -3.14 29.83
N ALA A 135 -5.13 -2.76 31.08
CA ALA A 135 -4.13 -2.67 32.15
C ALA A 135 -2.91 -1.85 31.70
N GLU A 136 -1.72 -2.43 31.68
CA GLU A 136 -0.46 -1.77 31.26
C GLU A 136 -0.13 -1.93 29.75
N HIS A 137 -1.13 -2.29 28.93
CA HIS A 137 -0.95 -2.54 27.50
C HIS A 137 -1.91 -1.73 26.64
N ILE A 138 -1.42 -1.35 25.46
CA ILE A 138 -2.21 -0.84 24.36
C ILE A 138 -2.59 -1.98 23.45
N VAL A 139 -3.89 -2.06 23.17
CA VAL A 139 -4.44 -3.01 22.22
C VAL A 139 -4.55 -2.31 20.88
N ILE A 140 -3.83 -2.84 19.89
CA ILE A 140 -3.91 -2.38 18.51
C ILE A 140 -4.27 -3.54 17.58
N PHE A 141 -4.79 -3.19 16.41
CA PHE A 141 -4.82 -4.07 15.25
C PHE A 141 -3.75 -3.62 14.25
N ASP A 142 -2.80 -4.52 14.01
CA ASP A 142 -1.74 -4.38 13.00
C ASP A 142 -1.63 -5.69 12.21
N ASN A 143 -2.53 -5.83 11.23
CA ASN A 143 -2.78 -7.07 10.49
C ASN A 143 -2.95 -8.30 11.41
N GLY A 144 -3.61 -8.07 12.54
CA GLY A 144 -3.74 -8.98 13.66
C GLY A 144 -3.74 -8.24 14.99
N LEU A 145 -4.38 -8.84 16.00
CA LEU A 145 -4.43 -8.25 17.34
C LEU A 145 -3.04 -8.26 17.99
N ARG A 146 -2.64 -7.14 18.59
CA ARG A 146 -1.39 -6.99 19.34
C ARG A 146 -1.66 -6.29 20.66
N LYS A 147 -0.91 -6.69 21.70
CA LYS A 147 -0.87 -6.00 22.99
C LYS A 147 0.54 -5.48 23.18
N ILE A 148 0.70 -4.17 23.24
CA ILE A 148 2.01 -3.50 23.32
C ILE A 148 2.11 -2.83 24.69
N PRO A 149 3.17 -3.10 25.48
CA PRO A 149 3.38 -2.37 26.73
C PRO A 149 3.40 -0.87 26.49
N ILE A 150 2.75 -0.10 27.36
CA ILE A 150 2.51 1.35 27.15
C ILE A 150 3.81 2.12 26.92
N GLN A 151 4.88 1.74 27.62
CA GLN A 151 6.20 2.37 27.49
C GLN A 151 6.84 2.11 26.11
N ILE A 152 6.61 0.94 25.52
CA ILE A 152 7.06 0.61 24.16
C ILE A 152 6.21 1.36 23.14
N PHE A 153 4.88 1.36 23.33
CA PHE A 153 3.98 2.11 22.47
C PHE A 153 4.36 3.59 22.42
N ALA A 154 4.57 4.22 23.58
CA ALA A 154 5.00 5.62 23.72
C ALA A 154 6.24 5.94 22.88
N LYS A 155 7.25 5.07 22.91
CA LYS A 155 8.47 5.21 22.10
C LYS A 155 8.17 5.08 20.62
N ALA A 156 7.35 4.10 20.27
CA ALA A 156 7.01 3.77 18.88
C ALA A 156 6.16 4.84 18.20
N VAL A 157 5.31 5.57 18.92
CA VAL A 157 4.43 6.60 18.32
C VAL A 157 4.98 8.02 18.40
N SER A 158 6.07 8.24 19.15
CA SER A 158 6.66 9.56 19.36
C SER A 158 7.47 10.02 18.14
N LYS A 159 6.78 10.59 17.14
CA LYS A 159 7.46 11.35 16.09
C LYS A 159 7.68 12.76 16.63
N ASP A 160 8.93 13.13 16.89
CA ASP A 160 9.28 14.45 17.41
C ASP A 160 8.55 14.81 18.73
N GLY A 161 8.25 13.81 19.58
CA GLY A 161 7.54 14.02 20.85
C GLY A 161 6.02 14.13 20.73
N LYS A 162 5.42 13.79 19.58
CA LYS A 162 3.99 13.96 19.30
C LYS A 162 3.33 12.67 18.83
N ILE A 163 2.07 12.50 19.21
CA ILE A 163 1.16 11.45 18.73
C ILE A 163 0.06 12.13 17.93
N ILE A 164 -0.20 11.64 16.72
CA ILE A 164 -1.34 12.06 15.92
C ILE A 164 -2.29 10.87 15.81
N ILE A 165 -3.52 11.06 16.29
CA ILE A 165 -4.61 10.12 16.05
C ILE A 165 -5.56 10.68 15.01
N TYR A 166 -5.96 9.83 14.08
CA TYR A 166 -7.04 10.10 13.14
C TYR A 166 -8.29 9.33 13.58
N TYR A 167 -9.43 9.99 13.59
CA TYR A 167 -10.69 9.40 14.05
C TYR A 167 -11.88 9.88 13.20
N SER A 168 -12.93 9.06 13.19
CA SER A 168 -14.19 9.42 12.54
C SER A 168 -15.00 10.32 13.46
N GLY A 169 -15.47 11.47 12.95
CA GLY A 169 -16.47 12.30 13.63
C GLY A 169 -17.90 11.75 13.54
N THR A 170 -18.11 10.70 12.74
CA THR A 170 -19.41 10.07 12.49
C THR A 170 -19.38 8.58 12.81
N GLU A 171 -20.53 7.99 13.11
CA GLU A 171 -20.66 6.53 13.34
C GLU A 171 -20.69 5.72 12.04
N CYS A 172 -20.95 6.38 10.91
CA CYS A 172 -21.00 5.78 9.59
C CYS A 172 -20.10 6.59 8.64
N LEU A 173 -19.06 5.96 8.13
CA LEU A 173 -18.24 6.48 7.05
C LEU A 173 -18.89 6.12 5.71
N ILE A 174 -18.89 7.06 4.78
CA ILE A 174 -19.34 6.85 3.40
C ILE A 174 -18.35 7.50 2.44
N TRP A 175 -18.31 6.99 1.21
CA TRP A 175 -17.59 7.65 0.12
C TRP A 175 -18.26 8.98 -0.22
N GLY A 176 -17.48 10.04 -0.44
CA GLY A 176 -17.96 11.37 -0.81
C GLY A 176 -18.38 11.49 -2.27
N LYS A 177 -18.12 10.45 -3.07
CA LYS A 177 -18.45 10.39 -4.49
C LYS A 177 -19.04 9.02 -4.82
N LYS A 178 -19.76 8.94 -5.94
CA LYS A 178 -20.26 7.68 -6.49
C LYS A 178 -19.09 6.72 -6.78
N ASP A 179 -19.33 5.42 -6.58
CA ASP A 179 -18.32 4.36 -6.78
C ASP A 179 -17.58 4.44 -8.13
N LYS A 180 -18.27 4.78 -9.22
CA LYS A 180 -17.64 4.91 -10.55
C LYS A 180 -16.61 6.03 -10.60
N ILE A 181 -16.84 7.13 -9.87
CA ILE A 181 -15.93 8.29 -9.83
C ILE A 181 -14.70 7.95 -8.98
N ILE A 182 -14.88 7.33 -7.80
CA ILE A 182 -13.75 6.94 -6.94
C ILE A 182 -12.87 5.89 -7.63
N VAL A 183 -13.47 4.95 -8.38
CA VAL A 183 -12.73 3.97 -9.18
C VAL A 183 -11.97 4.67 -10.32
N LEU A 184 -12.62 5.60 -11.02
CA LEU A 184 -11.99 6.37 -12.08
C LEU A 184 -10.75 7.11 -11.56
N GLU A 185 -10.86 7.81 -10.43
CA GLU A 185 -9.75 8.54 -9.80
C GLU A 185 -8.62 7.60 -9.35
N GLY A 186 -8.95 6.44 -8.78
CA GLY A 186 -7.96 5.44 -8.39
C GLY A 186 -7.17 4.86 -9.57
N ILE A 187 -7.87 4.52 -10.67
CA ILE A 187 -7.22 4.06 -11.90
C ILE A 187 -6.37 5.18 -12.53
N GLN A 188 -6.87 6.42 -12.55
CA GLN A 188 -6.12 7.56 -13.06
C GLN A 188 -4.82 7.79 -12.26
N ALA A 189 -4.88 7.76 -10.93
CA ALA A 189 -3.68 7.88 -10.09
C ALA A 189 -2.65 6.77 -10.41
N THR A 190 -3.12 5.55 -10.68
CA THR A 190 -2.26 4.42 -11.12
C THR A 190 -1.60 4.72 -12.46
N ILE A 191 -2.37 5.16 -13.46
CA ILE A 191 -1.87 5.52 -14.79
C ILE A 191 -0.82 6.63 -14.65
N GLU A 192 -1.15 7.72 -13.95
CA GLU A 192 -0.26 8.88 -13.74
C GLU A 192 1.09 8.47 -13.15
N CYS A 193 1.08 7.59 -12.15
CA CYS A 193 2.30 7.02 -11.57
C CYS A 193 3.10 6.21 -12.60
N LEU A 194 2.44 5.29 -13.30
CA LEU A 194 3.10 4.41 -14.26
C LEU A 194 3.67 5.17 -15.47
N THR A 195 3.03 6.26 -15.88
CA THR A 195 3.47 7.12 -16.99
C THR A 195 4.33 8.30 -16.55
N SER A 196 4.72 8.40 -15.27
CA SER A 196 5.54 9.51 -14.81
C SER A 196 6.87 9.56 -15.55
N VAL A 197 7.17 10.72 -16.14
CA VAL A 197 8.42 10.99 -16.87
C VAL A 197 9.46 11.71 -16.00
N ASN A 198 9.08 12.11 -14.80
CA ASN A 198 9.93 12.88 -13.90
C ASN A 198 10.47 12.00 -12.78
N SER A 199 11.70 12.27 -12.38
CA SER A 199 12.26 11.82 -11.11
C SER A 199 12.34 13.00 -10.15
N VAL A 200 12.18 12.74 -8.87
CA VAL A 200 12.27 13.77 -7.81
C VAL A 200 13.24 13.23 -6.77
N ASN A 201 14.32 13.95 -6.46
CA ASN A 201 15.27 13.57 -5.40
C ASN A 201 15.81 12.12 -5.51
N ASN A 202 16.19 11.68 -6.72
CA ASN A 202 16.59 10.29 -7.03
C ASN A 202 15.48 9.23 -6.82
N GLU A 203 14.23 9.63 -6.72
CA GLU A 203 13.09 8.73 -6.72
C GLU A 203 12.54 8.60 -8.13
N TYR A 204 12.43 7.36 -8.61
CA TYR A 204 11.95 7.04 -9.94
C TYR A 204 10.65 6.24 -9.85
N TYR A 205 9.69 6.63 -10.68
CA TYR A 205 8.34 6.10 -10.64
C TYR A 205 7.97 5.43 -11.95
N GLY A 206 7.04 4.49 -11.89
CA GLY A 206 6.43 3.89 -13.07
C GLY A 206 7.40 3.19 -14.01
N ILE A 207 7.12 3.24 -15.31
CA ILE A 207 7.94 2.63 -16.37
C ILE A 207 9.36 3.18 -16.36
N LEU A 208 9.53 4.51 -16.20
CA LEU A 208 10.85 5.14 -16.08
C LEU A 208 11.65 4.55 -14.90
N GLY A 209 10.99 4.33 -13.77
CA GLY A 209 11.60 3.66 -12.62
C GLY A 209 12.02 2.23 -12.91
N MET A 210 11.21 1.46 -13.64
CA MET A 210 11.56 0.09 -14.02
C MET A 210 12.79 0.06 -14.93
N GLU A 211 12.87 0.98 -15.90
CA GLU A 211 14.02 1.12 -16.81
C GLU A 211 15.28 1.53 -16.05
N LYS A 212 15.17 2.47 -15.10
CA LYS A 212 16.28 2.87 -14.23
C LYS A 212 16.74 1.72 -13.33
N PHE A 213 15.79 0.98 -12.74
CA PHE A 213 16.10 -0.20 -11.94
C PHE A 213 16.81 -1.29 -12.75
N LEU A 214 16.37 -1.53 -13.99
CA LEU A 214 17.04 -2.45 -14.90
C LEU A 214 18.47 -2.00 -15.23
N TYR A 215 18.66 -0.71 -15.52
CA TYR A 215 19.99 -0.14 -15.78
C TYR A 215 20.95 -0.35 -14.59
N ASP A 216 20.47 -0.10 -13.36
CA ASP A 216 21.26 -0.29 -12.15
C ASP A 216 21.49 -1.78 -11.86
N PHE A 217 20.54 -2.66 -12.19
CA PHE A 217 20.73 -4.11 -12.10
C PHE A 217 21.78 -4.63 -13.10
N ILE A 218 21.81 -4.10 -14.33
CA ILE A 218 22.80 -4.50 -15.35
C ILE A 218 24.23 -4.22 -14.86
N SER A 219 24.45 -3.07 -14.21
CA SER A 219 25.77 -2.71 -13.66
C SER A 219 26.08 -3.35 -12.31
N CYS A 220 25.08 -3.91 -11.62
CA CYS A 220 25.25 -4.51 -10.30
C CYS A 220 25.99 -5.87 -10.36
N VAL A 221 27.10 -5.98 -9.64
CA VAL A 221 27.88 -7.22 -9.46
C VAL A 221 27.81 -7.76 -8.02
N GLU A 222 27.29 -6.99 -7.08
CA GLU A 222 27.23 -7.31 -5.66
C GLU A 222 26.09 -8.28 -5.35
N THR A 223 26.44 -9.48 -4.88
CA THR A 223 25.47 -10.55 -4.59
C THR A 223 24.46 -10.17 -3.50
N GLU A 224 24.89 -9.47 -2.45
CA GLU A 224 24.01 -8.99 -1.38
C GLU A 224 22.97 -7.99 -1.89
N ARG A 225 23.38 -7.09 -2.79
CA ARG A 225 22.48 -6.13 -3.41
C ARG A 225 21.46 -6.82 -4.32
N ILE A 226 21.89 -7.82 -5.10
CA ILE A 226 21.00 -8.65 -5.92
C ILE A 226 20.01 -9.43 -5.02
N TYR A 227 20.46 -9.95 -3.89
CA TYR A 227 19.57 -10.61 -2.93
C TYR A 227 18.54 -9.63 -2.35
N ASN A 228 18.94 -8.39 -2.02
CA ASN A 228 17.98 -7.38 -1.60
C ASN A 228 16.95 -7.09 -2.70
N PHE A 229 17.33 -7.02 -3.98
CA PHE A 229 16.35 -6.90 -5.07
C PHE A 229 15.31 -8.01 -5.07
N TYR A 230 15.72 -9.27 -4.88
CA TYR A 230 14.80 -10.40 -4.71
C TYR A 230 13.83 -10.16 -3.54
N TYR A 231 14.34 -9.76 -2.38
CA TYR A 231 13.53 -9.53 -1.18
C TYR A 231 12.50 -8.42 -1.41
N GLN A 232 12.93 -7.29 -1.99
CA GLN A 232 12.08 -6.12 -2.24
C GLN A 232 10.97 -6.41 -3.26
N LEU A 233 11.25 -7.23 -4.28
CA LEU A 233 10.24 -7.62 -5.28
C LEU A 233 9.19 -8.61 -4.74
N ASN A 234 9.55 -9.45 -3.77
CA ASN A 234 8.68 -10.50 -3.22
C ASN A 234 7.97 -10.15 -1.90
N ARG A 235 8.39 -9.10 -1.19
CA ARG A 235 7.73 -8.68 0.07
C ARG A 235 6.28 -8.22 -0.17
N PRO A 236 5.43 -8.17 0.86
CA PRO A 236 4.17 -7.41 0.80
C PRO A 236 4.44 -5.98 0.32
N SER A 237 3.68 -5.46 -0.65
CA SER A 237 3.94 -4.26 -1.48
C SER A 237 4.88 -4.40 -2.67
N GLY A 238 5.56 -5.54 -2.82
CA GLY A 238 6.39 -5.84 -3.98
C GLY A 238 5.59 -6.03 -5.26
N MET A 239 6.30 -6.16 -6.38
CA MET A 239 5.72 -6.17 -7.73
C MET A 239 4.72 -7.30 -7.95
N THR A 240 5.06 -8.52 -7.50
CA THR A 240 4.18 -9.68 -7.68
C THR A 240 2.83 -9.47 -7.00
N LEU A 241 2.84 -9.07 -5.73
CA LEU A 241 1.60 -8.94 -4.96
C LEU A 241 0.78 -7.71 -5.39
N SER A 242 1.42 -6.61 -5.78
CA SER A 242 0.65 -5.45 -6.26
C SER A 242 -0.06 -5.71 -7.59
N ARG A 243 0.57 -6.47 -8.51
CA ARG A 243 -0.09 -6.88 -9.76
C ARG A 243 -1.22 -7.88 -9.49
N GLU A 244 -1.03 -8.79 -8.55
CA GLU A 244 -2.10 -9.70 -8.11
C GLU A 244 -3.31 -8.92 -7.55
N SER A 245 -3.09 -7.87 -6.76
CA SER A 245 -4.17 -7.00 -6.31
C SER A 245 -4.91 -6.33 -7.48
N MET A 246 -4.20 -5.90 -8.52
CA MET A 246 -4.83 -5.31 -9.72
C MET A 246 -5.68 -6.34 -10.47
N VAL A 247 -5.20 -7.57 -10.64
CA VAL A 247 -5.98 -8.68 -11.24
C VAL A 247 -7.30 -8.87 -10.48
N ARG A 248 -7.23 -8.95 -9.14
CA ARG A 248 -8.40 -9.12 -8.29
C ARG A 248 -9.34 -7.91 -8.36
N PHE A 249 -8.79 -6.70 -8.43
CA PHE A 249 -9.58 -5.49 -8.62
C PHE A 249 -10.32 -5.50 -9.97
N CYS A 250 -9.69 -5.92 -11.07
CA CYS A 250 -10.34 -6.07 -12.37
C CYS A 250 -11.49 -7.09 -12.35
N ILE A 251 -11.36 -8.18 -11.59
CA ILE A 251 -12.42 -9.17 -11.38
C ILE A 251 -13.60 -8.51 -10.64
N GLU A 252 -13.33 -7.81 -9.54
CA GLU A 252 -14.36 -7.12 -8.77
C GLU A 252 -15.09 -6.04 -9.59
N LEU A 253 -14.37 -5.30 -10.45
CA LEU A 253 -14.97 -4.34 -11.38
C LEU A 253 -15.91 -5.02 -12.38
N LYS A 254 -15.53 -6.18 -12.92
CA LYS A 254 -16.37 -6.94 -13.86
C LYS A 254 -17.65 -7.42 -13.21
N GLU A 255 -17.56 -7.97 -12.01
CA GLU A 255 -18.71 -8.45 -11.24
C GLU A 255 -19.68 -7.31 -10.91
N LYS A 256 -19.14 -6.16 -10.51
CA LYS A 256 -19.93 -4.98 -10.16
C LYS A 256 -20.53 -4.28 -11.37
N TRP A 257 -19.78 -4.22 -12.48
CA TRP A 257 -20.14 -3.51 -13.70
C TRP A 257 -19.84 -4.35 -14.95
N PRO A 258 -20.73 -5.28 -15.34
CA PRO A 258 -20.51 -6.19 -16.46
C PRO A 258 -20.32 -5.52 -17.84
N PHE A 259 -20.63 -4.23 -17.95
CA PHE A 259 -20.38 -3.47 -19.19
C PHE A 259 -18.89 -3.13 -19.39
N LEU A 260 -18.07 -3.17 -18.33
CA LEU A 260 -16.63 -2.93 -18.41
C LEU A 260 -15.92 -4.16 -18.98
N LYS A 261 -15.16 -3.94 -20.05
CA LYS A 261 -14.29 -4.97 -20.64
C LYS A 261 -12.96 -5.02 -19.89
N THR A 262 -12.90 -5.74 -18.78
CA THR A 262 -11.72 -5.84 -17.91
C THR A 262 -10.80 -7.01 -18.25
N GLU A 263 -11.20 -7.93 -19.14
CA GLU A 263 -10.50 -9.19 -19.40
C GLU A 263 -9.08 -8.97 -19.92
N SER A 264 -8.90 -8.04 -20.85
CA SER A 264 -7.57 -7.71 -21.38
C SER A 264 -6.65 -7.20 -20.27
N CYS A 265 -7.13 -6.27 -19.45
CA CYS A 265 -6.37 -5.71 -18.32
C CYS A 265 -6.03 -6.80 -17.29
N GLN A 266 -6.99 -7.66 -16.98
CA GLN A 266 -6.82 -8.79 -16.07
C GLN A 266 -5.73 -9.74 -16.58
N MET A 267 -5.79 -10.15 -17.85
CA MET A 267 -4.81 -11.07 -18.46
C MET A 267 -3.40 -10.48 -18.47
N ILE A 268 -3.26 -9.21 -18.83
CA ILE A 268 -1.97 -8.50 -18.86
C ILE A 268 -1.33 -8.50 -17.46
N TYR A 269 -2.09 -8.11 -16.43
CA TYR A 269 -1.54 -8.06 -15.07
C TYR A 269 -1.33 -9.44 -14.44
N GLU A 270 -2.09 -10.46 -14.86
CA GLU A 270 -1.85 -11.84 -14.47
C GLU A 270 -0.52 -12.35 -15.03
N GLU A 271 -0.23 -12.07 -16.31
CA GLU A 271 1.06 -12.40 -16.92
C GLU A 271 2.21 -11.58 -16.28
N ALA A 272 1.98 -10.30 -16.00
CA ALA A 272 2.97 -9.44 -15.35
C ALA A 272 3.34 -9.94 -13.95
N LYS A 273 2.34 -10.32 -13.14
CA LYS A 273 2.52 -10.96 -11.83
C LYS A 273 3.46 -12.16 -11.94
N ASP A 274 3.20 -13.05 -12.90
CA ASP A 274 3.98 -14.27 -13.07
C ASP A 274 5.39 -14.01 -13.59
N LYS A 275 5.58 -13.04 -14.50
CA LYS A 275 6.91 -12.61 -14.94
C LYS A 275 7.70 -12.00 -13.80
N TRP A 276 7.11 -11.12 -13.01
CA TRP A 276 7.75 -10.53 -11.81
C TRP A 276 8.17 -11.60 -10.80
N ARG A 277 7.29 -12.58 -10.53
CA ARG A 277 7.60 -13.70 -9.63
C ARG A 277 8.79 -14.52 -10.14
N LYS A 278 8.83 -14.82 -11.45
CA LYS A 278 9.95 -15.53 -12.08
C LYS A 278 11.24 -14.72 -12.01
N ILE A 279 11.20 -13.41 -12.29
CA ILE A 279 12.35 -12.51 -12.16
C ILE A 279 12.91 -12.56 -10.74
N ALA A 280 12.06 -12.38 -9.72
CA ALA A 280 12.49 -12.41 -8.33
C ALA A 280 13.16 -13.75 -7.96
N ASN A 281 12.56 -14.88 -8.34
CA ASN A 281 13.16 -16.20 -8.08
C ASN A 281 14.52 -16.38 -8.78
N LEU A 282 14.69 -15.85 -9.99
CA LEU A 282 15.96 -15.90 -10.70
C LEU A 282 17.00 -14.95 -10.08
N LEU A 283 16.59 -13.80 -9.52
CA LEU A 283 17.48 -12.92 -8.76
C LEU A 283 18.03 -13.62 -7.51
N PHE A 284 17.20 -14.36 -6.77
CA PHE A 284 17.67 -15.18 -5.65
C PHE A 284 18.66 -16.25 -6.11
N LYS A 285 18.40 -16.90 -7.25
CA LYS A 285 19.36 -17.88 -7.80
C LYS A 285 20.66 -17.18 -8.22
N LEU A 286 20.57 -15.99 -8.81
CA LEU A 286 21.73 -15.21 -9.25
C LEU A 286 22.59 -14.77 -8.06
N SER A 287 21.98 -14.29 -6.97
CA SER A 287 22.72 -13.87 -5.77
C SER A 287 23.55 -15.00 -5.15
N ASN A 288 23.17 -16.26 -5.37
CA ASN A 288 23.91 -17.43 -4.87
C ASN A 288 24.95 -17.98 -5.86
N THR A 289 24.85 -17.66 -7.14
CA THR A 289 25.65 -18.31 -8.20
C THR A 289 26.58 -17.38 -8.97
N GLY A 290 26.25 -16.08 -9.06
CA GLY A 290 27.00 -15.12 -9.87
C GLY A 290 27.01 -15.42 -11.39
N SER A 291 26.07 -16.24 -11.88
CA SER A 291 26.07 -16.70 -13.27
C SER A 291 25.71 -15.57 -14.27
N GLU A 292 26.65 -15.24 -15.16
CA GLU A 292 26.43 -14.24 -16.22
C GLU A 292 25.34 -14.65 -17.23
N GLU A 293 25.22 -15.93 -17.55
CA GLU A 293 24.14 -16.44 -18.42
C GLU A 293 22.78 -16.20 -17.76
N LEU A 294 22.68 -16.47 -16.46
CA LEU A 294 21.47 -16.22 -15.68
C LEU A 294 21.14 -14.72 -15.64
N LYS A 295 22.15 -13.86 -15.47
CA LYS A 295 21.98 -12.39 -15.51
C LYS A 295 21.41 -11.93 -16.86
N LYS A 296 21.95 -12.40 -17.99
CA LYS A 296 21.40 -12.12 -19.33
C LYS A 296 19.94 -12.54 -19.48
N ARG A 297 19.58 -13.73 -18.97
CA ARG A 297 18.19 -14.21 -18.98
C ARG A 297 17.25 -13.35 -18.14
N ILE A 298 17.72 -12.84 -17.00
CA ILE A 298 16.95 -11.94 -16.14
C ILE A 298 16.73 -10.59 -16.84
N ILE A 299 17.78 -10.03 -17.47
CA ILE A 299 17.69 -8.78 -18.24
C ILE A 299 16.62 -8.88 -19.34
N HIS A 300 16.62 -9.95 -20.12
CA HIS A 300 15.60 -10.16 -21.16
C HIS A 300 14.17 -10.18 -20.56
N ARG A 301 13.98 -10.86 -19.43
CA ARG A 301 12.68 -10.91 -18.76
C ARG A 301 12.23 -9.55 -18.20
N PHE A 302 13.17 -8.71 -17.77
CA PHE A 302 12.86 -7.35 -17.38
C PHE A 302 12.33 -6.53 -18.57
N HIS A 303 12.96 -6.63 -19.73
CA HIS A 303 12.43 -5.98 -20.94
C HIS A 303 11.02 -6.47 -21.26
N ASP A 304 10.79 -7.79 -21.24
CA ASP A 304 9.46 -8.35 -21.51
C ASP A 304 8.39 -7.83 -20.54
N VAL A 305 8.70 -7.74 -19.24
CA VAL A 305 7.71 -7.30 -18.25
C VAL A 305 7.49 -5.78 -18.33
N ILE A 306 8.51 -4.99 -18.70
CA ILE A 306 8.35 -3.54 -18.90
C ILE A 306 7.41 -3.26 -20.08
N GLU A 307 7.55 -3.97 -21.21
CA GLU A 307 6.62 -3.82 -22.33
C GLU A 307 5.20 -4.22 -21.95
N LEU A 308 5.05 -5.30 -21.19
CA LEU A 308 3.75 -5.74 -20.68
C LEU A 308 3.11 -4.71 -19.73
N GLU A 309 3.90 -4.00 -18.93
CA GLU A 309 3.40 -2.91 -18.07
C GLU A 309 2.96 -1.70 -18.90
N LYS A 310 3.63 -1.39 -20.03
CA LYS A 310 3.19 -0.37 -20.99
C LYS A 310 1.83 -0.75 -21.61
N GLU A 311 1.66 -2.01 -22.01
CA GLU A 311 0.38 -2.53 -22.48
C GLU A 311 -0.71 -2.43 -21.39
N GLY A 312 -0.34 -2.74 -20.15
CA GLY A 312 -1.22 -2.61 -18.98
C GLY A 312 -1.73 -1.17 -18.79
N VAL A 313 -0.84 -0.17 -18.93
CA VAL A 313 -1.22 1.25 -18.91
C VAL A 313 -2.25 1.55 -20.00
N THR A 314 -2.03 1.11 -21.23
CA THR A 314 -2.99 1.30 -22.33
C THR A 314 -4.34 0.66 -22.02
N SER A 315 -4.35 -0.55 -21.45
CA SER A 315 -5.58 -1.23 -21.04
C SER A 315 -6.33 -0.49 -19.93
N LEU A 316 -5.62 0.06 -18.94
CA LEU A 316 -6.20 0.92 -17.91
C LEU A 316 -6.79 2.20 -18.50
N GLN A 317 -6.12 2.84 -19.47
CA GLN A 317 -6.65 4.01 -20.16
C GLN A 317 -7.97 3.70 -20.88
N VAL A 318 -8.06 2.56 -21.56
CA VAL A 318 -9.31 2.08 -22.19
C VAL A 318 -10.41 1.86 -21.15
N LEU A 319 -10.09 1.30 -19.97
CA LEU A 319 -11.05 1.16 -18.87
C LEU A 319 -11.54 2.51 -18.34
N THR A 320 -10.64 3.49 -18.17
CA THR A 320 -11.05 4.85 -17.74
C THR A 320 -11.98 5.51 -18.75
N GLN A 321 -11.76 5.30 -20.04
CA GLN A 321 -12.60 5.86 -21.10
C GLN A 321 -14.01 5.26 -21.07
N GLN A 322 -14.14 3.94 -20.92
CA GLN A 322 -15.44 3.27 -20.76
C GLN A 322 -16.22 3.79 -19.53
N LEU A 323 -15.52 4.01 -18.41
CA LEU A 323 -16.13 4.59 -17.20
C LEU A 323 -16.64 6.02 -17.44
N LYS A 324 -15.84 6.86 -18.10
CA LYS A 324 -16.20 8.25 -18.42
C LYS A 324 -17.43 8.31 -19.33
N GLU A 325 -17.45 7.51 -20.40
CA GLU A 325 -18.59 7.45 -21.32
C GLU A 325 -19.88 7.09 -20.60
N LYS A 326 -19.82 6.10 -19.69
CA LYS A 326 -20.98 5.71 -18.89
C LYS A 326 -21.44 6.81 -17.94
N LEU A 327 -20.51 7.51 -17.30
CA LEU A 327 -20.82 8.64 -16.41
C LEU A 327 -21.47 9.81 -17.15
N CYS A 328 -21.00 10.15 -18.36
CA CYS A 328 -21.60 11.20 -19.18
C CYS A 328 -23.05 10.86 -19.57
N PHE A 329 -23.31 9.61 -19.96
CA PHE A 329 -24.65 9.16 -20.32
C PHE A 329 -25.62 9.25 -19.12
N GLU A 330 -25.15 8.90 -17.92
CA GLU A 330 -25.96 8.95 -16.68
C GLU A 330 -26.22 10.38 -16.15
N GLN A 331 -25.57 11.41 -16.70
CA GLN A 331 -25.81 12.82 -16.34
C GLN A 331 -26.76 13.53 -17.32
N GLN A 332 -27.01 12.92 -18.49
CA GLN A 332 -27.92 13.46 -19.52
C GLN A 332 -29.35 12.92 -19.41
N VAL A 333 -29.55 11.89 -18.58
CA VAL A 333 -30.82 11.25 -18.22
C VAL A 333 -31.15 11.63 -16.78
#